data_AF-W4SJ82-F1
#
_entry.id   AF-W4SJ82-F1
#
_cell.length_a   1.000
_cell.length_b   1.000
_cell.length_c   1.000
_cell.angle_alpha   90.00
_cell.angle_beta   90.00
_cell.angle_gamma   90.00
#
_symmetry.space_group_name_H-M   'P 1'
#
loop_
_entity.id
_entity.type
_entity.pdbx_description
1 polymer ?
#
loop_
_entity_poly.entity_id
_entity_poly.type
_entity_poly.pdbx_seq_one_letter_code
_entity_poly.pdbx_strand_id
1 'polypeptide(L)'
;MPITPELQTTLDLFRDSGRFYRNAEEMFAEISWVQVMVGQGILPRGYHPLVDQVPDHDAERFLASVAQTIGHCVDVMPTHQRFIDRYCKATAPR
;
A
#
# COMPACT_ATOMS: atom_id res chain seq x y z
N MET A 1 -15.10 -21.58 -4.87
CA MET A 1 -13.84 -22.28 -4.58
C MET A 1 -13.57 -22.16 -3.09
N PRO A 2 -13.20 -23.25 -2.41
CA PRO A 2 -12.78 -23.17 -1.01
C PRO A 2 -11.42 -22.44 -0.90
N ILE A 3 -11.26 -21.61 0.11
CA ILE A 3 -10.00 -20.97 0.49
C ILE A 3 -9.51 -21.53 1.83
N THR A 4 -8.26 -21.29 2.18
CA THR A 4 -7.72 -21.75 3.47
C THR A 4 -8.35 -20.96 4.64
N PRO A 5 -8.50 -21.59 5.82
CA PRO A 5 -9.03 -20.91 7.01
C PRO A 5 -8.27 -19.65 7.41
N GLU A 6 -6.95 -19.64 7.21
CA GLU A 6 -6.07 -18.52 7.54
C GLU A 6 -6.34 -17.32 6.63
N LEU A 7 -6.53 -17.57 5.33
CA LEU A 7 -6.91 -16.52 4.39
C LEU A 7 -8.31 -15.99 4.69
N GLN A 8 -9.26 -16.89 4.97
CA GLN A 8 -10.62 -16.50 5.35
C GLN A 8 -10.60 -15.58 6.58
N THR A 9 -9.84 -15.95 7.62
CA THR A 9 -9.69 -15.14 8.85
C THR A 9 -9.10 -13.76 8.56
N THR A 10 -8.09 -13.69 7.68
CA THR A 10 -7.46 -12.43 7.27
C THR A 10 -8.44 -11.53 6.53
N LEU A 11 -9.20 -12.10 5.59
CA LEU A 11 -10.22 -11.38 4.82
C LEU A 11 -11.32 -10.83 5.73
N ASP A 12 -11.78 -11.64 6.69
CA ASP A 12 -12.86 -11.25 7.59
C ASP A 12 -12.40 -10.15 8.56
N LEU A 13 -11.19 -10.27 9.12
CA LEU A 13 -10.62 -9.24 10.00
C LEU A 13 -10.45 -7.90 9.28
N PHE A 14 -9.92 -7.94 8.05
CA PHE A 14 -9.73 -6.73 7.27
C PHE A 14 -11.08 -6.10 6.88
N ARG A 15 -12.04 -6.90 6.39
CA ARG A 15 -13.39 -6.40 6.08
C ARG A 15 -14.10 -5.81 7.29
N ASP A 16 -13.84 -6.33 8.49
CA ASP A 16 -14.48 -5.81 9.68
C ASP A 16 -13.94 -4.43 10.09
N SER A 17 -12.61 -4.31 10.22
CA SER A 17 -12.00 -3.17 10.92
C SER A 17 -10.76 -2.57 10.23
N GLY A 18 -10.39 -3.07 9.05
CA GLY A 18 -9.19 -2.66 8.32
C GLY A 18 -7.88 -3.13 8.96
N ARG A 19 -7.94 -4.08 9.90
CA ARG A 19 -6.79 -4.57 10.67
C ARG A 19 -6.18 -5.82 10.07
N PHE A 20 -4.92 -6.06 10.44
CA PHE A 20 -4.19 -7.29 10.18
C PHE A 20 -3.48 -7.76 11.45
N TYR A 21 -3.26 -9.06 11.55
CA TYR A 21 -2.29 -9.61 12.50
C TYR A 21 -1.11 -10.13 11.70
N ARG A 22 0.09 -9.62 11.99
CA ARG A 22 1.32 -10.24 11.49
C ARG A 22 1.80 -11.27 12.49
N ASN A 23 2.07 -12.48 12.02
CA ASN A 23 3.09 -13.29 12.63
C ASN A 23 4.44 -12.83 12.03
N ALA A 24 5.49 -12.70 12.84
CA ALA A 24 6.74 -12.05 12.44
C ALA A 24 7.55 -12.79 11.35
N GLU A 25 7.01 -13.88 10.80
CA GLU A 25 7.63 -14.76 9.80
C GLU A 25 7.04 -14.57 8.39
N GLU A 26 6.09 -13.65 8.22
CA GLU A 26 5.44 -13.38 6.93
C GLU A 26 6.35 -12.64 5.93
N MET A 27 6.30 -13.09 4.67
CA MET A 27 6.97 -12.43 3.53
C MET A 27 6.28 -11.11 3.12
N PHE A 28 4.95 -11.06 3.22
CA PHE A 28 4.19 -9.85 2.87
C PHE A 28 4.16 -8.89 4.06
N ALA A 29 4.51 -7.63 3.80
CA ALA A 29 4.31 -6.57 4.77
C ALA A 29 2.81 -6.26 4.89
N GLU A 30 2.41 -5.69 6.03
CA GLU A 30 1.03 -5.25 6.27
C GLU A 30 0.51 -4.31 5.16
N ILE A 31 1.38 -3.38 4.70
CA ILE A 31 1.04 -2.47 3.60
C ILE A 31 0.73 -3.22 2.29
N SER A 32 1.43 -4.33 2.01
CA SER A 32 1.16 -5.15 0.84
C SER A 32 -0.26 -5.72 0.89
N TRP A 33 -0.69 -6.20 2.06
CA TRP A 33 -2.04 -6.70 2.25
C TRP A 33 -3.10 -5.61 2.08
N VAL A 34 -2.89 -4.42 2.67
CA VAL A 34 -3.81 -3.27 2.47
C VAL A 34 -3.98 -2.97 0.98
N GLN A 35 -2.88 -2.88 0.23
CA GLN A 35 -2.90 -2.58 -1.21
C GLN A 35 -3.64 -3.65 -2.02
N VAL A 36 -3.40 -4.93 -1.73
CA VAL A 36 -4.09 -6.04 -2.42
C VAL A 36 -5.58 -6.03 -2.11
N MET A 37 -5.97 -5.90 -0.85
CA MET A 37 -7.38 -5.94 -0.44
C MET A 37 -8.16 -4.79 -1.06
N VAL A 38 -7.68 -3.56 -0.90
CA VAL A 38 -8.31 -2.36 -1.48
C VAL A 38 -8.32 -2.44 -3.00
N GLY A 39 -7.20 -2.86 -3.62
CA GLY A 39 -7.10 -3.01 -5.07
C GLY A 39 -8.03 -4.07 -5.66
N GLN A 40 -8.42 -5.07 -4.87
CA GLN A 40 -9.40 -6.11 -5.23
C GLN A 40 -10.85 -5.72 -4.86
N GLY A 41 -11.08 -4.48 -4.39
CA GLY A 41 -12.41 -3.98 -4.02
C GLY A 41 -12.91 -4.46 -2.65
N ILE A 42 -12.03 -5.03 -1.84
CA ILE A 42 -12.34 -5.38 -0.45
C ILE A 42 -12.05 -4.14 0.39
N LEU A 43 -13.11 -3.54 0.93
CA LEU A 43 -13.00 -2.36 1.80
C LEU A 43 -13.44 -2.71 3.22
N PRO A 44 -12.79 -2.12 4.25
CA PRO A 44 -13.20 -2.32 5.62
C PRO A 44 -14.53 -1.60 5.89
N ARG A 45 -15.38 -2.19 6.75
CA ARG A 45 -16.66 -1.61 7.19
C ARG A 45 -16.49 -0.51 8.23
N GLY A 46 -15.36 -0.50 8.92
CA GLY A 46 -14.99 0.52 9.90
C GLY A 46 -13.48 0.74 9.93
N TYR A 47 -13.06 1.74 10.66
CA TYR A 47 -11.66 2.12 10.84
C TYR A 47 -11.36 2.31 12.34
N HIS A 48 -10.09 2.61 12.67
CA HIS A 48 -9.70 2.81 14.06
C HIS A 48 -10.34 4.10 14.64
N PRO A 49 -11.07 4.07 15.78
CA PRO A 49 -11.78 5.25 16.32
C PRO A 49 -10.92 6.47 16.64
N LEU A 50 -9.61 6.30 16.77
CA LEU A 50 -8.67 7.43 16.92
C LEU A 50 -8.66 8.36 15.70
N VAL A 51 -9.09 7.88 14.53
CA VAL A 51 -9.26 8.74 13.34
C VAL A 51 -10.27 9.85 13.61
N ASP A 52 -11.33 9.58 14.39
CA ASP A 52 -12.38 10.57 14.71
C ASP A 52 -11.89 11.68 15.67
N GLN A 53 -10.68 11.54 16.22
CA GLN A 53 -10.04 12.59 17.03
C GLN A 53 -9.25 13.59 16.17
N VAL A 54 -9.07 13.30 14.88
CA VAL A 54 -8.36 14.16 13.94
C VAL A 54 -9.38 15.06 13.23
N PRO A 55 -9.27 16.39 13.31
CA PRO A 55 -10.14 17.28 12.55
C PRO A 55 -10.01 17.04 11.05
N ASP A 56 -11.12 17.05 10.31
CA ASP A 56 -11.15 16.74 8.87
C ASP A 56 -10.14 17.57 8.07
N HIS A 57 -10.06 18.88 8.34
CA HIS A 57 -9.11 19.78 7.66
C HIS A 57 -7.63 19.41 7.90
N ASP A 58 -7.31 18.80 9.05
CA ASP A 58 -5.96 18.32 9.34
C ASP A 58 -5.66 17.04 8.58
N ALA A 59 -6.64 16.13 8.48
CA ALA A 59 -6.53 14.90 7.70
C ALA A 59 -6.37 15.20 6.20
N GLU A 60 -7.18 16.11 5.66
CA GLU A 60 -7.07 16.58 4.26
C GLU A 60 -5.71 17.20 3.98
N ARG A 61 -5.24 18.08 4.86
CA ARG A 61 -3.92 18.72 4.74
C ARG A 61 -2.79 17.70 4.79
N PHE A 62 -2.90 16.70 5.66
CA PHE A 62 -1.93 15.61 5.74
C PHE A 62 -1.88 14.81 4.43
N LEU A 63 -3.03 14.38 3.90
CA LEU A 63 -3.11 13.64 2.64
C LEU A 63 -2.58 14.44 1.45
N ALA A 64 -2.89 15.74 1.39
CA ALA A 64 -2.37 16.64 0.36
C ALA A 64 -0.84 16.75 0.42
N SER A 65 -0.26 16.86 1.62
CA SER A 65 1.19 16.89 1.84
C SER A 65 1.89 15.60 1.38
N VAL A 66 1.28 14.44 1.67
CA VAL A 66 1.77 13.14 1.18
C VAL A 66 1.76 13.09 -0.35
N ALA A 67 0.65 13.48 -0.98
CA ALA A 67 0.53 13.50 -2.44
C ALA A 67 1.56 14.44 -3.09
N GLN A 68 1.76 15.63 -2.53
CA GLN A 68 2.75 16.59 -3.01
C GLN A 68 4.18 16.05 -2.89
N THR A 69 4.52 15.42 -1.76
CA THR A 69 5.85 14.83 -1.55
C THR A 69 6.13 13.73 -2.57
N ILE A 70 5.15 12.86 -2.82
CA ILE A 70 5.25 11.83 -3.86
C ILE A 70 5.46 12.47 -5.23
N GLY A 71 4.67 13.50 -5.57
CA GLY A 71 4.81 14.25 -6.83
C GLY A 71 6.21 14.81 -7.03
N HIS A 72 6.74 15.54 -6.03
CA HIS A 72 8.09 16.09 -6.09
C HIS A 72 9.17 15.01 -6.27
N CYS A 73 9.02 13.85 -5.62
CA CYS A 73 9.93 12.73 -5.79
C CYS A 73 9.87 12.17 -7.22
N VAL A 74 8.67 12.03 -7.80
CA VAL A 74 8.50 11.54 -9.17
C VAL A 74 9.07 12.53 -10.20
N ASP A 75 8.87 13.83 -10.01
CA ASP A 75 9.33 14.87 -10.93
C ASP A 75 10.85 14.88 -11.13
N VAL A 76 11.61 14.50 -10.10
CA VAL A 76 13.08 14.45 -10.15
C VAL A 76 13.63 13.09 -10.61
N MET A 77 12.79 12.07 -10.73
CA MET A 77 13.23 10.74 -11.19
C MET A 77 13.47 10.73 -12.69
N PRO A 78 14.59 10.17 -13.18
CA PRO A 78 14.73 9.87 -14.59
C PRO A 78 13.73 8.78 -14.98
N THR A 79 13.31 8.79 -16.25
CA THR A 79 12.61 7.64 -16.84
C THR A 79 13.44 6.36 -16.64
N HIS A 80 12.77 5.22 -16.50
CA HIS A 80 13.44 3.92 -16.32
C HIS A 80 14.57 3.67 -17.34
N GLN A 81 14.32 3.94 -18.62
CA GLN A 81 15.35 3.75 -19.67
C GLN A 81 16.60 4.61 -19.46
N ARG A 82 16.43 5.91 -19.13
CA ARG A 82 17.57 6.80 -18.83
C ARG A 82 18.38 6.34 -17.62
N PHE A 83 17.74 5.74 -16.62
CA PHE A 83 18.44 5.14 -15.50
C PHE A 83 19.28 3.93 -15.94
N ILE A 84 18.68 3.01 -16.72
CA ILE A 84 19.39 1.84 -17.27
C ILE A 84 20.61 2.26 -18.09
N ASP A 85 20.43 3.18 -19.04
CA ASP A 85 21.51 3.64 -19.91
C ASP A 85 22.70 4.23 -19.15
N ARG A 86 22.43 4.85 -17.98
CA ARG A 86 23.46 5.46 -17.14
C ARG A 86 24.16 4.47 -16.20
N TYR A 87 23.43 3.50 -15.63
CA TYR A 87 23.92 2.71 -14.50
C TYR A 87 24.09 1.22 -14.78
N CYS A 88 23.27 0.62 -15.64
CA CYS A 88 23.22 -0.83 -15.80
C CYS A 88 22.88 -1.28 -17.22
N LYS A 89 23.35 -0.52 -18.22
CA LYS A 89 23.13 -0.86 -19.63
C LYS A 89 23.72 -2.23 -19.96
N ALA A 90 22.85 -3.17 -20.29
CA ALA A 90 23.26 -4.49 -20.76
C ALA A 90 23.66 -4.44 -22.24
N THR A 91 24.63 -5.24 -22.63
CA THR A 91 24.94 -5.50 -24.04
C THR A 91 23.80 -6.31 -24.66
N ALA A 92 23.41 -5.99 -25.89
CA ALA A 92 22.40 -6.75 -26.60
C ALA A 92 22.83 -8.24 -26.71
N PRO A 93 21.91 -9.19 -26.48
CA PRO A 93 22.19 -10.60 -26.72
C PRO A 93 22.55 -10.81 -28.21
N ARG A 94 23.45 -11.76 -28.47
CA ARG A 94 23.83 -12.16 -29.83
C ARG A 94 22.69 -12.89 -30.54
#